data_AF-X0UX24-F1
#
_entry.id   AF-X0UX24-F1
#
_cell.length_a   1.000
_cell.length_b   1.000
_cell.length_c   1.000
_cell.angle_alpha   90.00
_cell.angle_beta   90.00
_cell.angle_gamma   90.00
#
_symmetry.space_group_name_H-M   'P 1'
#
loop_
_entity.id
_entity.type
_entity.pdbx_description
1 polymer ?
#
loop_
_entity_poly.entity_id
_entity_poly.type
_entity_poly.pdbx_seq_one_letter_code
_entity_poly.pdbx_strand_id
1 'polypeptide(L)' 'EPHNRFAKWLEVEVLVCEAMAQEGMIPQKSLDTIKEKADFSIDRIQEIEDEVKHDMIAFLTNVEEYVGPD' A
#
# COMPACT_ATOMS: atom_id res chain seq x y z
N GLU A 1 -5.14 -1.68 17.91
CA GLU A 1 -6.26 -1.49 16.97
C GLU A 1 -5.75 -1.67 15.53
N PRO A 2 -6.49 -2.37 14.66
CA PRO A 2 -6.05 -2.69 13.28
C PRO A 2 -5.56 -1.48 12.50
N HIS A 3 -6.17 -0.31 12.74
CA HIS A 3 -5.78 0.96 12.13
C HIS A 3 -4.31 1.32 12.34
N ASN A 4 -3.81 1.28 13.58
CA ASN A 4 -2.41 1.65 13.85
C ASN A 4 -1.42 0.66 13.20
N ARG A 5 -1.79 -0.62 13.11
CA ARG A 5 -0.97 -1.63 12.43
C ARG A 5 -0.85 -1.32 10.94
N PHE A 6 -1.99 -1.13 10.25
CA PHE A 6 -2.00 -0.86 8.81
C PHE A 6 -1.40 0.50 8.46
N ALA A 7 -1.61 1.52 9.29
CA ALA A 7 -0.95 2.81 9.12
C ALA A 7 0.59 2.69 9.18
N LYS A 8 1.12 1.86 10.10
CA LYS A 8 2.56 1.59 10.16
C LYS A 8 3.07 0.76 9.00
N TRP A 9 2.28 -0.17 8.48
CA TRP A 9 2.64 -0.89 7.26
C TRP A 9 2.70 0.05 6.06
N LEU A 10 1.70 0.92 5.87
CA LEU A 10 1.70 1.90 4.80
C LEU A 10 2.94 2.80 4.84
N GLU A 11 3.29 3.31 6.03
CA GLU A 11 4.49 4.12 6.22
C GLU A 11 5.76 3.38 5.77
N VAL A 12 5.91 2.11 6.16
CA VAL A 12 7.06 1.28 5.77
C VAL A 12 7.07 1.02 4.26
N GLU A 13 5.94 0.66 3.67
CA GLU A 13 5.84 0.37 2.23
C GLU A 13 6.18 1.62 1.39
N VAL A 14 5.70 2.81 1.77
CA VAL A 14 6.05 4.06 1.08
C VAL A 14 7.56 4.33 1.19
N LEU A 15 8.18 4.12 2.35
CA LEU A 15 9.63 4.27 2.53
C LEU A 15 10.43 3.27 1.67
N VAL A 16 9.93 2.05 1.49
CA VAL A 16 10.54 1.07 0.58
C VAL A 16 10.45 1.58 -0.86
N CYS A 17 9.30 2.08 -1.30
CA CYS A 17 9.15 2.70 -2.62
C CYS A 17 10.08 3.91 -2.81
N GLU A 18 10.30 4.72 -1.77
CA GLU A 18 11.27 5.81 -1.80
C GLU A 18 12.70 5.32 -2.07
N ALA A 19 13.14 4.29 -1.34
CA ALA A 19 14.46 3.70 -1.55
C ALA A 19 14.57 3.08 -2.95
N MET A 20 13.53 2.39 -3.44
CA MET A 20 13.49 1.81 -4.78
C MET A 20 13.58 2.87 -5.88
N ALA A 21 12.94 4.03 -5.71
CA ALA A 21 13.05 5.13 -6.66
C ALA A 21 14.46 5.75 -6.65
N GLN A 22 15.08 5.89 -5.47
CA GLN A 22 16.46 6.37 -5.34
C GLN A 22 17.47 5.45 -6.03
N GLU A 23 17.26 4.13 -5.94
CA GLU A 23 18.07 3.12 -6.64
C GLU A 23 17.70 2.96 -8.13
N GLY A 24 16.73 3.73 -8.63
CA GLY A 24 16.27 3.70 -10.03
C GLY A 24 15.50 2.43 -10.43
N MET A 25 15.01 1.67 -9.45
CA MET A 25 14.20 0.45 -9.68
C MET A 25 12.78 0.77 -10.13
N ILE A 26 12.23 1.91 -9.68
CA ILE A 26 10.93 2.43 -10.11
C ILE A 26 11.06 3.89 -10.56
N PRO A 27 10.19 4.38 -11.47
CA PRO A 27 10.18 5.80 -11.84
C PRO A 27 9.84 6.70 -10.65
N GLN A 28 10.52 7.86 -10.55
CA GLN A 28 10.19 8.88 -9.54
C GLN A 28 8.72 9.31 -9.63
N LYS A 29 8.16 9.38 -10.84
CA LYS A 29 6.75 9.70 -11.05
C LYS A 29 5.80 8.68 -10.39
N SER A 30 6.13 7.39 -10.43
CA SER A 30 5.31 6.36 -9.77
C SER A 30 5.37 6.52 -8.25
N LEU A 31 6.53 6.87 -7.69
CA LEU A 31 6.64 7.22 -6.27
C LEU A 31 5.78 8.43 -5.89
N ASP A 32 5.77 9.47 -6.73
CA ASP A 32 4.95 10.66 -6.49
C ASP A 32 3.45 10.29 -6.49
N THR A 33 3.00 9.45 -7.43
CA THR A 33 1.64 8.90 -7.46
C THR A 33 1.32 8.11 -6.19
N ILE A 34 2.21 7.23 -5.75
CA ILE A 34 2.04 6.45 -4.52
C ILE A 34 1.88 7.38 -3.32
N LYS A 35 2.75 8.39 -3.16
CA LYS A 35 2.67 9.34 -2.04
C LYS A 35 1.40 10.17 -2.02
N GLU A 36 0.87 10.52 -3.18
CA GLU A 36 -0.36 11.32 -3.28
C GLU A 36 -1.61 10.50 -2.95
N LYS A 37 -1.63 9.23 -3.33
CA LYS A 37 -2.86 8.41 -3.33
C LYS A 37 -2.90 7.29 -2.31
N ALA A 38 -1.75 6.83 -1.81
CA ALA A 38 -1.68 5.67 -0.94
C ALA A 38 -2.51 5.90 0.33
N ASP A 39 -3.54 5.07 0.48
CA ASP A 39 -4.47 5.07 1.60
C ASP A 39 -5.02 3.64 1.76
N PHE A 40 -5.79 3.41 2.81
CA PHE A 40 -6.42 2.12 3.04
C PHE A 40 -7.76 2.24 3.76
N SER A 41 -8.60 1.22 3.57
CA SER A 41 -9.87 1.02 4.29
C SER A 41 -9.85 -0.31 5.03
N ILE A 42 -10.00 -0.26 6.35
CA ILE A 42 -10.02 -1.46 7.21
C ILE A 42 -11.16 -2.40 6.81
N ASP A 43 -12.33 -1.86 6.48
CA ASP A 43 -13.49 -2.65 6.08
C ASP A 43 -13.22 -3.38 4.76
N ARG A 44 -12.62 -2.68 3.79
CA ARG A 44 -12.26 -3.27 2.50
C ARG A 44 -11.16 -4.33 2.63
N ILE A 45 -10.19 -4.12 3.52
CA ILE A 45 -9.16 -5.11 3.84
C ILE A 45 -9.80 -6.38 4.41
N GLN A 46 -10.78 -6.27 5.30
CA GLN A 46 -11.47 -7.43 5.87
C GLN A 46 -12.24 -8.21 4.79
N GLU A 47 -12.92 -7.52 3.87
CA GLU A 47 -13.59 -8.15 2.73
C GLU A 47 -12.61 -8.96 1.86
N ILE A 48 -11.45 -8.38 1.53
CA ILE A 48 -10.43 -9.05 0.71
C ILE A 48 -9.79 -10.19 1.51
N GLU A 49 -9.50 -9.99 2.79
CA GLU A 49 -8.94 -11.02 3.68
C GLU A 49 -9.86 -12.24 3.77
N ASP A 50 -11.17 -12.04 3.70
CA ASP A 50 -12.12 -13.14 3.68
C ASP A 50 -12.02 -14.02 2.42
N GLU A 51 -11.52 -13.48 1.31
CA GLU A 51 -11.28 -14.23 0.08
C GLU A 51 -9.87 -14.84 0.05
N VAL A 52 -8.84 -14.05 0.35
CA VAL A 52 -7.43 -14.45 0.20
C VAL A 52 -6.86 -15.14 1.44
N LYS A 53 -7.54 -15.05 2.58
CA LYS A 53 -7.15 -15.60 3.90
C LYS A 53 -5.73 -15.20 4.34
N HIS A 54 -5.29 -14.00 3.96
CA HIS A 54 -3.97 -13.45 4.29
C HIS A 54 -4.03 -11.92 4.43
N ASP A 55 -3.75 -11.40 5.63
CA ASP A 55 -3.91 -9.98 5.98
C ASP A 55 -2.99 -9.03 5.20
N MET A 56 -1.73 -9.41 4.98
CA MET A 56 -0.79 -8.59 4.20
C MET A 56 -1.18 -8.50 2.72
N ILE A 57 -1.60 -9.61 2.10
CA ILE A 57 -2.08 -9.59 0.71
C ILE A 57 -3.33 -8.71 0.62
N ALA A 58 -4.28 -8.87 1.54
CA ALA A 58 -5.49 -8.06 1.57
C ALA A 58 -5.20 -6.55 1.74
N PHE A 59 -4.24 -6.20 2.59
CA PHE A 59 -3.76 -4.84 2.76
C PHE A 59 -3.16 -4.27 1.47
N LEU A 60 -2.18 -4.97 0.86
CA LEU A 60 -1.54 -4.49 -0.36
C LEU A 60 -2.52 -4.38 -1.54
N THR A 61 -3.45 -5.34 -1.67
CA THR A 61 -4.50 -5.28 -2.68
C THR A 61 -5.40 -4.05 -2.48
N ASN A 62 -5.77 -3.73 -1.24
CA ASN A 62 -6.54 -2.51 -1.00
C ASN A 62 -5.75 -1.23 -1.32
N VAL A 63 -4.46 -1.15 -0.94
CA VAL A 63 -3.61 0.00 -1.27
C VAL A 63 -3.49 0.16 -2.79
N GLU A 64 -3.37 -0.94 -3.54
CA GLU A 64 -3.35 -0.93 -5.01
C GLU A 64 -4.65 -0.33 -5.60
N GLU A 65 -5.81 -0.60 -5.00
CA GLU A 65 -7.10 0.00 -5.42
C GLU A 65 -7.08 1.54 -5.32
N TYR A 66 -6.35 2.12 -4.36
CA TYR A 66 -6.20 3.57 -4.21
C TYR A 66 -5.16 4.17 -5.18
N VAL A 67 -4.00 3.53 -5.33
CA VAL A 67 -2.90 4.04 -6.15
C VAL A 67 -3.21 3.94 -7.64
N GLY A 68 -3.78 2.81 -8.06
CA GLY A 68 -4.06 2.50 -9.46
C GLY A 68 -2.84 1.94 -10.22
N PRO A 69 -2.92 1.84 -11.57
CA PRO A 69 -2.02 1.02 -12.40
C PRO A 69 -0.67 1.66 -12.79
N ASP A 70 -0.23 2.74 -12.12
CA ASP A 70 1.00 3.51 -12.44
C ASP A 70 2.27 2.90 -11.82
#